data_AF-A0A0F9EXI4-F1
#
_entry.id   AF-A0A0F9EXI4-F1
#
_cell.length_a   1.000
_cell.length_b   1.000
_cell.length_c   1.000
_cell.angle_alpha   90.00
_cell.angle_beta   90.00
_cell.angle_gamma   90.00
#
_symmetry.space_group_name_H-M   'P 1'
#
loop_
_entity.id
_entity.type
_entity.pdbx_description
1 polymer ?
#
loop_
_entity_poly.entity_id
_entity_poly.type
_entity_poly.pdbx_seq_one_letter_code
_entity_poly.pdbx_strand_id
1 'polypeptide(L)'
;IEGCMSGGMSRLLILFNPKMRSGSVYHREAEGRANIVQLSAFNHPNVRRGRNVIPGAVDRETTVRRINEWTRPLVGGERDDASCFEVPDFLVGVVAQSPSGLQYDPLPAGIRKVVEPAFSYMVLGDYPAQAAAQLISQSWIDRARTRYDLYVAKYGDRPPAGIKPKLGVDIAELGVDANVACLRWGGFVRIDDMWNGVDTDVSTLRTLQIYRDNDCDLAFIDGTGVGSSVAPAMARMGRRDGVRAISIKLAGRPTPFIKDEIGEFYQLRDQLWWGLREWLRTDETSMLPKDPYLLDELRAVQYEKLLSGKIRVTTKPKMRELLKRSPDRADALTLTFAPYERPKIIKLSF
;
A
#
# COMPACT_ATOMS: atom_id res chain seq x y z
N ILE A 1 -8.64 15.82 -5.23
CA ILE A 1 -8.87 17.21 -5.69
C ILE A 1 -9.97 17.14 -6.71
N GLU A 2 -11.17 17.53 -6.32
CA GLU A 2 -12.31 17.60 -7.23
C GLU A 2 -12.81 19.04 -7.19
N GLY A 3 -12.68 19.73 -8.31
CA GLY A 3 -13.26 21.06 -8.51
C GLY A 3 -14.60 20.95 -9.25
N CYS A 4 -15.29 22.09 -9.43
CA CYS A 4 -16.50 22.15 -10.24
C CYS A 4 -16.15 22.02 -11.74
N MET A 5 -15.99 20.78 -12.20
CA MET A 5 -15.54 20.42 -13.56
C MET A 5 -16.67 19.90 -14.47
N SER A 6 -17.93 20.11 -14.10
CA SER A 6 -19.11 19.58 -14.80
C SER A 6 -19.42 20.23 -16.17
N GLY A 7 -18.75 21.33 -16.52
CA GLY A 7 -19.02 22.10 -17.75
C GLY A 7 -18.27 21.63 -19.01
N GLY A 8 -17.57 20.49 -18.99
CA GLY A 8 -16.94 19.88 -20.19
C GLY A 8 -15.71 20.59 -20.78
N MET A 9 -15.47 21.86 -20.45
CA MET A 9 -14.32 22.66 -20.95
C MET A 9 -13.31 23.07 -19.87
N SER A 10 -13.43 22.58 -18.64
CA SER A 10 -12.56 22.99 -17.53
C SER A 10 -11.17 22.36 -17.60
N ARG A 11 -10.11 23.18 -17.50
CA ARG A 11 -8.73 22.73 -17.27
C ARG A 11 -8.38 22.93 -15.80
N LEU A 12 -7.85 21.89 -15.15
CA LEU A 12 -7.43 21.94 -13.76
C LEU A 12 -5.90 21.96 -13.68
N LEU A 13 -5.34 23.00 -13.05
CA LEU A 13 -3.93 23.04 -12.68
C LEU A 13 -3.79 22.50 -11.26
N ILE A 14 -2.97 21.47 -11.09
CA ILE A 14 -2.64 20.89 -9.79
C ILE A 14 -1.15 21.11 -9.54
N LEU A 15 -0.83 21.81 -8.45
CA LEU A 15 0.54 22.01 -7.99
C LEU A 15 0.72 21.24 -6.68
N PHE A 16 1.64 20.28 -6.67
CA PHE A 16 1.90 19.45 -5.50
C PHE A 16 3.30 18.86 -5.55
N ASN A 17 3.79 18.40 -4.39
CA ASN A 17 5.00 17.60 -4.33
C ASN A 17 4.61 16.11 -4.42
N PRO A 18 5.23 15.32 -5.33
CA PRO A 18 4.88 13.92 -5.58
C PRO A 18 5.36 13.00 -4.45
N LYS A 19 4.76 13.10 -3.26
CA LYS A 19 5.24 12.36 -2.06
C LYS A 19 5.04 10.85 -2.13
N MET A 20 4.00 10.39 -2.83
CA MET A 20 3.63 8.98 -2.90
C MET A 20 2.85 8.71 -4.18
N ARG A 21 3.12 7.56 -4.80
CA ARG A 21 2.42 7.04 -5.98
C ARG A 21 1.01 6.53 -5.62
N SER A 22 0.16 7.46 -5.21
CA SER A 22 -1.20 7.19 -4.73
C SER A 22 -2.15 8.36 -4.95
N GLY A 23 -3.44 8.05 -5.04
CA GLY A 23 -4.53 9.02 -5.06
C GLY A 23 -4.84 9.60 -6.44
N SER A 24 -5.90 10.42 -6.47
CA SER A 24 -6.55 10.88 -7.72
C SER A 24 -5.60 11.52 -8.75
N VAL A 25 -4.56 12.23 -8.30
CA VAL A 25 -3.62 12.92 -9.21
C VAL A 25 -2.69 11.90 -9.86
N TYR A 26 -2.06 11.03 -9.06
CA TYR A 26 -1.20 9.97 -9.55
C TYR A 26 -1.93 9.01 -10.51
N HIS A 27 -3.18 8.65 -10.23
CA HIS A 27 -3.95 7.80 -11.14
C HIS A 27 -4.17 8.46 -12.50
N ARG A 28 -4.48 9.76 -12.53
CA ARG A 28 -4.63 10.50 -13.81
C ARG A 28 -3.32 10.56 -14.59
N GLU A 29 -2.20 10.73 -13.89
CA GLU A 29 -0.87 10.67 -14.50
C GLU A 29 -0.58 9.29 -15.10
N ALA A 30 -0.78 8.22 -14.32
CA ALA A 30 -0.53 6.85 -14.74
C ALA A 30 -1.45 6.38 -15.89
N GLU A 31 -2.65 6.94 -15.99
CA GLU A 31 -3.61 6.66 -17.06
C GLU A 31 -3.40 7.52 -18.32
N GLY A 32 -2.42 8.43 -18.33
CA GLY A 32 -2.19 9.36 -19.43
C GLY A 32 -3.30 10.41 -19.60
N ARG A 33 -4.07 10.66 -18.54
CA ARG A 33 -5.19 11.63 -18.51
C ARG A 33 -4.80 13.00 -17.98
N ALA A 34 -3.51 13.25 -17.79
CA ALA A 34 -2.96 14.53 -17.34
C ALA A 34 -1.74 14.91 -18.17
N ASN A 35 -1.57 16.20 -18.44
CA ASN A 35 -0.31 16.73 -18.95
C ASN A 35 0.58 17.04 -17.75
N ILE A 36 1.80 16.49 -17.74
CA ILE A 36 2.71 16.51 -16.59
C ILE A 36 3.84 17.49 -16.89
N VAL A 37 4.05 18.43 -15.97
CA VAL A 37 5.20 19.34 -15.99
C VAL A 37 6.01 19.12 -14.73
N GLN A 38 7.16 18.46 -14.86
CA GLN A 38 8.06 18.21 -13.74
C GLN A 38 8.85 19.49 -13.40
N LEU A 39 8.78 19.91 -12.14
CA LEU A 39 9.47 21.11 -11.65
C LEU A 39 10.61 20.73 -10.69
N SER A 40 11.75 20.35 -11.26
CA SER A 40 12.98 20.10 -10.49
C SER A 40 13.64 21.43 -10.08
N ALA A 41 14.18 21.47 -8.85
CA ALA A 41 15.04 22.56 -8.39
C ALA A 41 16.27 22.73 -9.30
N PHE A 42 16.77 21.67 -9.93
CA PHE A 42 17.91 21.75 -10.85
C PHE A 42 17.60 22.58 -12.10
N ASN A 43 16.33 22.68 -12.47
CA ASN A 43 15.89 23.50 -13.61
C ASN A 43 15.52 24.93 -13.19
N HIS A 44 15.50 25.22 -11.88
CA HIS A 44 15.07 26.52 -11.38
C HIS A 44 16.11 27.62 -11.73
N PRO A 45 15.67 28.82 -12.20
CA PRO A 45 16.60 29.88 -12.63
C PRO A 45 17.61 30.30 -11.57
N ASN A 46 17.21 30.37 -10.30
CA ASN A 46 18.11 30.74 -9.20
C ASN A 46 19.23 29.70 -9.02
N VAL A 47 18.89 28.41 -9.20
CA VAL A 47 19.82 27.29 -9.01
C VAL A 47 20.76 27.17 -10.21
N ARG A 48 20.23 27.23 -11.44
CA ARG A 48 21.04 27.20 -12.67
C ARG A 48 21.98 28.39 -12.78
N ARG A 49 21.51 29.60 -12.46
CA ARG A 49 22.31 30.83 -12.61
C ARG A 49 23.16 31.16 -11.39
N GLY A 50 22.80 30.67 -10.20
CA GLY A 50 23.57 30.90 -8.97
C GLY A 50 23.37 32.26 -8.34
N ARG A 51 22.33 32.96 -8.77
CA ARG A 51 21.97 34.27 -8.28
C ARG A 51 20.47 34.28 -8.04
N ASN A 52 20.05 34.99 -7.01
CA ASN A 52 18.64 35.08 -6.65
C ASN A 52 17.90 36.00 -7.63
N VAL A 53 17.39 35.42 -8.74
CA VAL A 53 16.60 36.14 -9.76
C VAL A 53 15.13 36.21 -9.36
N ILE A 54 14.64 35.19 -8.65
CA ILE A 54 13.26 35.07 -8.18
C ILE A 54 13.29 35.03 -6.65
N PRO A 55 13.05 36.17 -5.96
CA PRO A 55 13.07 36.23 -4.51
C PRO A 55 12.10 35.24 -3.85
N GLY A 56 12.54 34.59 -2.77
CA GLY A 56 11.74 33.63 -2.00
C GLY A 56 11.66 32.21 -2.59
N ALA A 57 12.15 32.01 -3.82
CA ALA A 57 12.22 30.69 -4.42
C ALA A 57 13.52 29.94 -4.05
N VAL A 58 13.58 28.64 -4.33
CA VAL A 58 14.75 27.80 -4.06
C VAL A 58 16.02 28.37 -4.69
N ASP A 59 17.10 28.44 -3.92
CA ASP A 59 18.41 28.90 -4.37
C ASP A 59 19.42 27.75 -4.48
N ARG A 60 20.58 28.08 -5.05
CA ARG A 60 21.64 27.09 -5.32
C ARG A 60 22.20 26.51 -4.04
N GLU A 61 22.46 27.34 -3.04
CA GLU A 61 23.04 26.90 -1.77
C GLU A 61 22.09 25.93 -1.04
N THR A 62 20.80 26.27 -0.94
CA THR A 62 19.77 25.40 -0.36
C THR A 62 19.68 24.07 -1.10
N THR A 63 19.82 24.08 -2.41
CA THR A 63 19.82 22.86 -3.22
C THR A 63 21.01 21.97 -2.87
N VAL A 64 22.23 22.54 -2.81
CA VAL A 64 23.46 21.82 -2.47
C VAL A 64 23.46 21.34 -1.02
N ARG A 65 22.93 22.15 -0.10
CA ARG A 65 22.70 21.76 1.30
C ARG A 65 21.82 20.51 1.39
N ARG A 66 20.67 20.51 0.70
CA ARG A 66 19.77 19.35 0.64
C ARG A 66 20.43 18.13 0.00
N ILE A 67 21.28 18.31 -1.01
CA ILE A 67 22.08 17.20 -1.56
C ILE A 67 22.96 16.58 -0.47
N ASN A 68 23.67 17.40 0.32
CA ASN A 68 24.52 16.90 1.39
C ASN A 68 23.73 16.24 2.54
N GLU A 69 22.59 16.81 2.93
CA GLU A 69 21.77 16.30 4.04
C GLU A 69 21.00 15.02 3.70
N TRP A 70 20.51 14.89 2.45
CA TRP A 70 19.49 13.89 2.11
C TRP A 70 19.97 12.81 1.13
N THR A 71 21.24 12.85 0.73
CA THR A 71 21.81 11.93 -0.24
C THR A 71 23.26 11.60 0.11
N ARG A 72 23.76 10.45 -0.36
CA ARG A 72 25.17 10.07 -0.23
C ARG A 72 25.77 9.69 -1.59
N PRO A 73 27.10 9.73 -1.76
CA PRO A 73 27.74 9.13 -2.93
C PRO A 73 27.32 7.67 -3.12
N LEU A 74 27.14 7.26 -4.37
CA LEU A 74 26.94 5.85 -4.71
C LEU A 74 28.23 5.07 -4.43
N VAL A 75 28.14 3.97 -3.68
CA VAL A 75 29.32 3.17 -3.30
C VAL A 75 29.59 2.11 -4.36
N GLY A 76 30.86 1.78 -4.60
CA GLY A 76 31.26 0.74 -5.54
C GLY A 76 30.58 -0.60 -5.23
N GLY A 77 29.89 -1.17 -6.22
CA GLY A 77 29.10 -2.41 -6.09
C GLY A 77 27.60 -2.19 -5.89
N GLU A 78 27.15 -0.97 -5.62
CA GLU A 78 25.72 -0.65 -5.62
C GLU A 78 25.19 -0.47 -7.04
N ARG A 79 23.92 -0.85 -7.25
CA ARG A 79 23.23 -0.62 -8.52
C ARG A 79 22.76 0.83 -8.59
N ASP A 80 23.02 1.43 -9.75
CA ASP A 80 22.34 2.65 -10.17
C ASP A 80 20.88 2.32 -10.47
N ASP A 81 19.99 2.71 -9.56
CA ASP A 81 18.57 2.39 -9.59
C ASP A 81 17.73 3.68 -9.53
N ALA A 82 16.39 3.56 -9.47
CA ALA A 82 15.49 4.71 -9.43
C ALA A 82 15.66 5.63 -8.19
N SER A 83 16.48 5.25 -7.20
CA SER A 83 16.83 6.10 -6.05
C SER A 83 18.12 6.90 -6.25
N CYS A 84 18.74 6.80 -7.43
CA CYS A 84 19.99 7.48 -7.76
C CYS A 84 19.78 8.66 -8.71
N PHE A 85 20.67 9.63 -8.65
CA PHE A 85 20.73 10.75 -9.60
C PHE A 85 22.19 11.19 -9.79
N GLU A 86 22.49 11.73 -10.97
CA GLU A 86 23.78 12.33 -11.27
C GLU A 86 23.82 13.79 -10.81
N VAL A 87 24.89 14.21 -10.14
CA VAL A 87 25.09 15.60 -9.75
C VAL A 87 25.29 16.45 -11.01
N PRO A 88 24.44 17.46 -11.27
CA PRO A 88 24.61 18.33 -12.43
C PRO A 88 25.94 19.09 -12.38
N ASP A 89 26.64 19.19 -13.51
CA ASP A 89 27.97 19.83 -13.61
C ASP A 89 28.03 21.23 -12.99
N PHE A 90 26.99 22.04 -13.16
CA PHE A 90 26.93 23.41 -12.64
C PHE A 90 26.78 23.49 -11.11
N LEU A 91 26.57 22.36 -10.42
CA LEU A 91 26.56 22.25 -8.96
C LEU A 91 27.87 21.68 -8.41
N VAL A 92 28.74 21.12 -9.26
CA VAL A 92 30.03 20.57 -8.83
C VAL A 92 30.91 21.69 -8.28
N GLY A 93 31.53 21.43 -7.14
CA GLY A 93 32.40 22.38 -6.42
C GLY A 93 31.65 23.47 -5.64
N VAL A 94 30.32 23.51 -5.72
CA VAL A 94 29.53 24.47 -4.93
C VAL A 94 29.54 24.06 -3.46
N VAL A 95 29.72 25.04 -2.59
CA VAL A 95 29.67 24.87 -1.13
C VAL A 95 28.31 25.30 -0.58
N ALA A 96 27.95 24.75 0.58
CA ALA A 96 26.76 25.17 1.32
C ALA A 96 27.01 25.08 2.82
N GLN A 97 26.19 25.76 3.62
CA GLN A 97 26.23 25.66 5.08
C GLN A 97 25.03 24.90 5.63
N SER A 98 25.21 24.13 6.70
CA SER A 98 24.12 23.54 7.45
C SER A 98 23.30 24.63 8.17
N PRO A 99 22.09 24.32 8.68
CA PRO A 99 21.33 25.25 9.52
C PRO A 99 22.07 25.69 10.80
N SER A 100 23.08 24.91 11.25
CA SER A 100 23.93 25.24 12.38
C SER A 100 25.18 26.04 12.00
N GLY A 101 25.32 26.45 10.72
CA GLY A 101 26.47 27.18 10.20
C GLY A 101 27.71 26.32 9.88
N LEU A 102 27.59 24.99 9.94
CA LEU A 102 28.70 24.10 9.54
C LEU A 102 28.83 24.12 8.02
N GLN A 103 30.00 24.49 7.51
CA GLN A 103 30.26 24.48 6.08
C GLN A 103 30.50 23.05 5.59
N TYR A 104 29.78 22.64 4.54
CA TYR A 104 30.03 21.40 3.82
C TYR A 104 31.20 21.57 2.85
N ASP A 105 31.91 20.46 2.60
CA ASP A 105 32.92 20.38 1.55
C ASP A 105 32.32 20.71 0.16
N PRO A 106 33.13 21.20 -0.78
CA PRO A 106 32.71 21.41 -2.17
C PRO A 106 32.06 20.15 -2.74
N LEU A 107 30.85 20.30 -3.31
CA LEU A 107 30.08 19.16 -3.78
C LEU A 107 30.83 18.36 -4.86
N PRO A 108 31.13 17.07 -4.66
CA PRO A 108 31.83 16.28 -5.68
C PRO A 108 30.90 15.92 -6.84
N ALA A 109 31.49 15.71 -8.02
CA ALA A 109 30.81 15.12 -9.17
C ALA A 109 30.44 13.65 -8.94
N GLY A 110 29.57 13.11 -9.81
CA GLY A 110 29.21 11.70 -9.85
C GLY A 110 27.79 11.40 -9.37
N ILE A 111 27.50 10.10 -9.23
CA ILE A 111 26.16 9.60 -8.89
C ILE A 111 25.97 9.58 -7.38
N ARG A 112 24.80 10.03 -6.94
CA ARG A 112 24.39 10.02 -5.54
C ARG A 112 23.11 9.23 -5.36
N LYS A 113 23.03 8.51 -4.25
CA LYS A 113 21.86 7.76 -3.81
C LYS A 113 21.07 8.56 -2.80
N VAL A 114 19.77 8.68 -3.03
CA VAL A 114 18.81 9.33 -2.13
C VAL A 114 18.64 8.46 -0.89
N VAL A 115 18.86 9.05 0.29
CA VAL A 115 18.67 8.36 1.59
C VAL A 115 17.42 8.86 2.32
N GLU A 116 17.03 10.11 2.08
CA GLU A 116 15.80 10.69 2.62
C GLU A 116 14.80 10.95 1.48
N PRO A 117 13.62 10.28 1.47
CA PRO A 117 12.60 10.42 0.44
C PRO A 117 12.19 11.87 0.12
N ALA A 118 12.32 12.78 1.09
CA ALA A 118 12.07 14.21 0.87
C ALA A 118 12.89 14.81 -0.28
N PHE A 119 14.08 14.29 -0.58
CA PHE A 119 14.88 14.78 -1.69
C PHE A 119 14.18 14.61 -3.05
N SER A 120 13.56 13.46 -3.29
CA SER A 120 12.87 13.20 -4.55
C SER A 120 11.73 14.20 -4.78
N TYR A 121 10.85 14.40 -3.81
CA TYR A 121 9.67 15.24 -4.01
C TYR A 121 9.88 16.74 -3.71
N MET A 122 10.94 17.14 -2.98
CA MET A 122 11.24 18.56 -2.67
C MET A 122 12.34 19.15 -3.55
N VAL A 123 13.17 18.33 -4.19
CA VAL A 123 14.31 18.78 -5.02
C VAL A 123 14.16 18.28 -6.45
N LEU A 124 14.00 16.98 -6.67
CA LEU A 124 13.90 16.41 -8.03
C LEU A 124 12.54 16.66 -8.69
N GLY A 125 11.50 16.85 -7.89
CA GLY A 125 10.12 16.93 -8.38
C GLY A 125 9.59 15.57 -8.82
N ASP A 126 10.13 14.49 -8.25
CA ASP A 126 9.82 13.10 -8.60
C ASP A 126 9.24 12.33 -7.43
N TYR A 127 8.44 11.30 -7.76
CA TYR A 127 8.00 10.33 -6.76
C TYR A 127 9.21 9.60 -6.16
N PRO A 128 9.32 9.52 -4.83
CA PRO A 128 10.37 8.73 -4.20
C PRO A 128 10.44 7.31 -4.74
N ALA A 129 11.66 6.80 -4.90
CA ALA A 129 11.90 5.38 -5.07
C ALA A 129 11.36 4.61 -3.86
N GLN A 130 11.01 3.34 -4.06
CA GLN A 130 10.42 2.52 -3.00
C GLN A 130 11.35 2.44 -1.78
N ALA A 131 10.79 2.70 -0.59
CA ALA A 131 11.55 2.67 0.66
C ALA A 131 12.08 1.25 0.93
N ALA A 132 13.30 1.15 1.47
CA ALA A 132 13.89 -0.15 1.86
C ALA A 132 13.01 -0.95 2.85
N ALA A 133 12.16 -0.25 3.61
CA ALA A 133 11.23 -0.82 4.57
C ALA A 133 9.87 -1.23 3.95
N GLN A 134 9.68 -1.15 2.64
CA GLN A 134 8.41 -1.51 2.01
C GLN A 134 8.12 -3.01 2.20
N LEU A 135 6.89 -3.32 2.63
CA LEU A 135 6.49 -4.70 2.87
C LEU A 135 6.29 -5.46 1.54
N ILE A 136 5.63 -4.82 0.57
CA ILE A 136 5.23 -5.42 -0.72
C ILE A 136 5.89 -4.65 -1.88
N SER A 137 6.77 -5.32 -2.64
CA SER A 137 7.48 -4.72 -3.78
C SER A 137 6.56 -4.35 -4.95
N GLN A 138 6.88 -3.27 -5.70
CA GLN A 138 6.17 -2.95 -6.95
C GLN A 138 6.18 -4.14 -7.92
N SER A 139 7.32 -4.81 -8.04
CA SER A 139 7.49 -5.91 -8.99
C SER A 139 6.53 -7.07 -8.72
N TRP A 140 6.15 -7.30 -7.46
CA TRP A 140 5.21 -8.36 -7.08
C TRP A 140 3.78 -7.96 -7.43
N ILE A 141 3.44 -6.70 -7.16
CA ILE A 141 2.16 -6.12 -7.56
C ILE A 141 2.00 -6.16 -9.09
N ASP A 142 3.02 -5.74 -9.84
CA ASP A 142 2.98 -5.68 -11.31
C ASP A 142 2.84 -7.07 -11.94
N ARG A 143 3.54 -8.08 -11.39
CA ARG A 143 3.36 -9.48 -11.82
C ARG A 143 1.95 -9.99 -11.56
N ALA A 144 1.40 -9.74 -10.37
CA ALA A 144 0.04 -10.15 -10.04
C ALA A 144 -1.01 -9.44 -10.91
N ARG A 145 -0.79 -8.14 -11.22
CA ARG A 145 -1.63 -7.37 -12.14
C ARG A 145 -1.55 -7.89 -13.57
N THR A 146 -0.35 -8.18 -14.06
CA THR A 146 -0.15 -8.76 -15.40
C THR A 146 -0.88 -10.09 -15.53
N ARG A 147 -0.79 -10.96 -14.52
CA ARG A 147 -1.53 -12.24 -14.51
C ARG A 147 -3.04 -12.03 -14.52
N TYR A 148 -3.55 -11.10 -13.71
CA TYR A 148 -4.97 -10.78 -13.69
C TYR A 148 -5.46 -10.27 -15.06
N ASP A 149 -4.70 -9.36 -15.68
CA ASP A 149 -5.07 -8.78 -16.98
C ASP A 149 -5.06 -9.84 -18.10
N LEU A 150 -4.06 -10.71 -18.13
CA LEU A 150 -4.01 -11.84 -19.06
C LEU A 150 -5.16 -12.83 -18.82
N TYR A 151 -5.48 -13.11 -17.55
CA TYR A 151 -6.58 -13.99 -17.19
C TYR A 151 -7.92 -13.40 -17.66
N VAL A 152 -8.19 -12.13 -17.36
CA VAL A 152 -9.44 -11.46 -17.74
C VAL A 152 -9.55 -11.31 -19.26
N ALA A 153 -8.45 -11.03 -19.97
CA ALA A 153 -8.45 -11.01 -21.42
C ALA A 153 -8.83 -12.36 -22.04
N LYS A 154 -8.44 -13.48 -21.40
CA LYS A 154 -8.68 -14.83 -21.90
C LYS A 154 -10.02 -15.43 -21.47
N TYR A 155 -10.44 -15.21 -20.23
CA TYR A 155 -11.58 -15.90 -19.60
C TYR A 155 -12.71 -14.95 -19.18
N GLY A 156 -12.52 -13.64 -19.35
CA GLY A 156 -13.39 -12.60 -18.80
C GLY A 156 -13.15 -12.36 -17.30
N ASP A 157 -13.82 -11.36 -16.75
CA ASP A 157 -13.80 -11.08 -15.30
C ASP A 157 -14.70 -12.06 -14.54
N ARG A 158 -14.26 -13.32 -14.50
CA ARG A 158 -14.96 -14.43 -13.82
C ARG A 158 -13.96 -15.24 -13.02
N PRO A 159 -14.26 -15.60 -11.76
CA PRO A 159 -13.34 -16.38 -10.95
C PRO A 159 -13.06 -17.77 -11.57
N PRO A 160 -11.91 -18.39 -11.27
CA PRO A 160 -11.60 -19.74 -11.73
C PRO A 160 -12.68 -20.75 -11.33
N ALA A 161 -13.12 -21.58 -12.28
CA ALA A 161 -14.16 -22.57 -12.05
C ALA A 161 -13.76 -23.62 -11.00
N GLY A 162 -14.74 -24.07 -10.20
CA GLY A 162 -14.54 -25.13 -9.21
C GLY A 162 -13.79 -24.72 -7.93
N ILE A 163 -13.35 -23.47 -7.84
CA ILE A 163 -12.74 -22.93 -6.62
C ILE A 163 -13.82 -22.17 -5.84
N LYS A 164 -13.93 -22.42 -4.53
CA LYS A 164 -14.76 -21.62 -3.64
C LYS A 164 -13.93 -20.49 -3.02
N PRO A 165 -14.47 -19.27 -2.89
CA PRO A 165 -13.71 -18.17 -2.34
C PRO A 165 -13.59 -18.25 -0.82
N LYS A 166 -12.49 -17.72 -0.30
CA LYS A 166 -12.45 -17.18 1.06
C LYS A 166 -12.97 -15.75 1.03
N LEU A 167 -13.88 -15.42 1.93
CA LEU A 167 -14.42 -14.07 2.10
C LEU A 167 -13.68 -13.40 3.27
N GLY A 168 -12.99 -12.30 3.02
CA GLY A 168 -12.41 -11.43 4.05
C GLY A 168 -13.24 -10.15 4.17
N VAL A 169 -13.58 -9.73 5.38
CA VAL A 169 -14.46 -8.58 5.60
C VAL A 169 -13.89 -7.67 6.69
N ASP A 170 -13.48 -6.47 6.29
CA ASP A 170 -13.14 -5.40 7.24
C ASP A 170 -14.44 -4.66 7.59
N ILE A 171 -14.77 -4.66 8.89
CA ILE A 171 -16.00 -4.03 9.40
C ILE A 171 -15.64 -2.75 10.13
N ALA A 172 -16.18 -1.65 9.63
CA ALA A 172 -16.08 -0.33 10.22
C ALA A 172 -17.27 -0.04 11.16
N GLU A 173 -17.12 0.97 12.02
CA GLU A 173 -18.19 1.48 12.87
C GLU A 173 -19.14 2.41 12.10
N LEU A 174 -20.18 2.90 12.77
CA LEU A 174 -20.98 4.04 12.34
C LEU A 174 -20.06 5.25 12.12
N GLY A 175 -19.69 5.51 10.86
CA GLY A 175 -18.76 6.56 10.51
C GLY A 175 -18.52 6.64 9.00
N VAL A 176 -17.48 7.41 8.65
CA VAL A 176 -17.09 7.64 7.24
C VAL A 176 -16.28 6.51 6.63
N ASP A 177 -15.78 5.58 7.47
CA ASP A 177 -14.98 4.45 7.02
C ASP A 177 -15.86 3.39 6.36
N ALA A 178 -15.30 2.70 5.37
CA ALA A 178 -16.03 1.72 4.59
C ALA A 178 -15.87 0.34 5.23
N ASN A 179 -16.98 -0.38 5.31
CA ASN A 179 -16.96 -1.83 5.35
C ASN A 179 -16.58 -2.34 3.97
N VAL A 180 -15.73 -3.35 3.89
CA VAL A 180 -15.26 -3.89 2.61
C VAL A 180 -15.30 -5.41 2.63
N ALA A 181 -15.94 -6.00 1.62
CA ALA A 181 -15.93 -7.43 1.35
C ALA A 181 -14.93 -7.75 0.23
N CYS A 182 -13.97 -8.62 0.53
CA CYS A 182 -12.97 -9.12 -0.41
C CYS A 182 -13.11 -10.63 -0.59
N LEU A 183 -13.28 -11.08 -1.83
CA LEU A 183 -13.33 -12.49 -2.20
C LEU A 183 -12.00 -12.94 -2.80
N ARG A 184 -11.50 -14.09 -2.37
CA ARG A 184 -10.27 -14.69 -2.90
C ARG A 184 -10.46 -16.16 -3.29
N TRP A 185 -10.44 -16.44 -4.59
CA TRP A 185 -10.49 -17.78 -5.19
C TRP A 185 -9.08 -18.27 -5.50
N GLY A 186 -8.42 -18.86 -4.51
CA GLY A 186 -7.02 -19.24 -4.63
C GLY A 186 -6.16 -18.02 -4.98
N GLY A 187 -5.72 -17.93 -6.23
CA GLY A 187 -4.96 -16.82 -6.80
C GLY A 187 -5.77 -15.60 -7.22
N PHE A 188 -7.08 -15.72 -7.49
CA PHE A 188 -7.91 -14.62 -8.02
C PHE A 188 -8.57 -13.80 -6.92
N VAL A 189 -8.43 -12.47 -6.95
CA VAL A 189 -9.00 -11.54 -5.97
C VAL A 189 -10.06 -10.63 -6.61
N ARG A 190 -11.16 -10.39 -5.88
CA ARG A 190 -12.16 -9.37 -6.20
C ARG A 190 -12.54 -8.60 -4.93
N ILE A 191 -12.61 -7.28 -5.04
CA ILE A 191 -13.33 -6.45 -4.06
C ILE A 191 -14.80 -6.47 -4.48
N ASP A 192 -15.63 -7.11 -3.68
CA ASP A 192 -17.00 -7.49 -4.08
C ASP A 192 -18.01 -6.37 -3.80
N ASP A 193 -18.04 -5.89 -2.56
CA ASP A 193 -18.93 -4.82 -2.14
C ASP A 193 -18.26 -3.91 -1.10
N MET A 194 -18.74 -2.66 -1.03
CA MET A 194 -18.34 -1.67 -0.04
C MET A 194 -19.55 -0.86 0.42
N TRP A 195 -19.65 -0.67 1.73
CA TRP A 195 -20.76 0.08 2.32
C TRP A 195 -20.32 0.80 3.60
N ASN A 196 -21.00 1.87 3.99
CA ASN A 196 -20.63 2.68 5.16
C ASN A 196 -21.88 3.14 5.93
N GLY A 197 -21.67 3.67 7.14
CA GLY A 197 -22.72 4.33 7.91
C GLY A 197 -23.89 3.43 8.34
N VAL A 198 -23.68 2.12 8.47
CA VAL A 198 -24.69 1.16 8.93
C VAL A 198 -24.21 0.40 10.16
N ASP A 199 -25.17 -0.14 10.92
CA ASP A 199 -24.87 -0.96 12.10
C ASP A 199 -24.35 -2.37 11.73
N THR A 200 -23.98 -3.13 12.76
CA THR A 200 -23.44 -4.48 12.61
C THR A 200 -24.48 -5.50 12.15
N ASP A 201 -25.78 -5.27 12.36
CA ASP A 201 -26.83 -6.19 11.95
C ASP A 201 -27.05 -6.09 10.44
N VAL A 202 -27.11 -4.87 9.90
CA VAL A 202 -27.12 -4.62 8.45
C VAL A 202 -25.86 -5.19 7.80
N SER A 203 -24.69 -4.96 8.41
CA SER A 203 -23.42 -5.51 7.91
C SER A 203 -23.41 -7.04 7.96
N THR A 204 -24.02 -7.65 8.97
CA THR A 204 -24.20 -9.11 9.06
C THR A 204 -25.04 -9.64 7.91
N LEU A 205 -26.20 -9.02 7.65
CA LEU A 205 -27.09 -9.44 6.57
C LEU A 205 -26.42 -9.31 5.20
N ARG A 206 -25.75 -8.19 4.93
CA ARG A 206 -25.01 -7.98 3.67
C ARG A 206 -23.90 -9.00 3.51
N THR A 207 -23.09 -9.20 4.55
CA THR A 207 -22.00 -10.17 4.50
C THR A 207 -22.51 -11.59 4.28
N LEU A 208 -23.62 -11.97 4.92
CA LEU A 208 -24.27 -13.26 4.71
C LEU A 208 -24.82 -13.43 3.29
N GLN A 209 -25.35 -12.36 2.70
CA GLN A 209 -25.81 -12.36 1.31
C GLN A 209 -24.63 -12.58 0.35
N ILE A 210 -23.55 -11.80 0.49
CA ILE A 210 -22.31 -11.96 -0.30
C ILE A 210 -21.74 -13.38 -0.17
N TYR A 211 -21.74 -13.92 1.06
CA TYR A 211 -21.27 -15.28 1.33
C TYR A 211 -22.05 -16.32 0.52
N ARG A 212 -23.38 -16.19 0.48
CA ARG A 212 -24.29 -17.13 -0.21
C ARG A 212 -24.21 -16.97 -1.73
N ASP A 213 -24.25 -15.75 -2.23
CA ASP A 213 -24.24 -15.46 -3.67
C ASP A 213 -22.96 -15.95 -4.35
N ASN A 214 -21.86 -15.99 -3.61
CA ASN A 214 -20.56 -16.44 -4.11
C ASN A 214 -20.18 -17.87 -3.68
N ASP A 215 -21.08 -18.60 -3.01
CA ASP A 215 -20.84 -19.96 -2.49
C ASP A 215 -19.50 -20.08 -1.74
N CYS A 216 -19.28 -19.17 -0.79
CA CYS A 216 -18.02 -19.03 -0.07
C CYS A 216 -17.66 -20.27 0.77
N ASP A 217 -16.38 -20.65 0.81
CA ASP A 217 -15.92 -21.73 1.70
C ASP A 217 -16.00 -21.26 3.16
N LEU A 218 -15.45 -20.08 3.44
CA LEU A 218 -15.25 -19.56 4.79
C LEU A 218 -15.17 -18.04 4.77
N ALA A 219 -15.83 -17.39 5.73
CA ALA A 219 -15.72 -15.95 5.98
C ALA A 219 -14.77 -15.65 7.16
N PHE A 220 -13.94 -14.63 6.99
CA PHE A 220 -13.02 -14.09 7.98
C PHE A 220 -13.40 -12.62 8.22
N ILE A 221 -13.89 -12.32 9.41
CA ILE A 221 -14.43 -11.00 9.73
C ILE A 221 -13.50 -10.31 10.72
N ASP A 222 -13.10 -9.06 10.48
CA ASP A 222 -12.38 -8.28 11.49
C ASP A 222 -13.28 -8.08 12.71
N GLY A 223 -12.89 -8.73 13.81
CA GLY A 223 -13.57 -8.65 15.08
C GLY A 223 -12.85 -7.78 16.11
N THR A 224 -11.77 -7.09 15.76
CA THR A 224 -10.93 -6.37 16.73
C THR A 224 -11.72 -5.28 17.45
N GLY A 225 -12.67 -4.66 16.77
CA GLY A 225 -13.63 -3.72 17.34
C GLY A 225 -15.08 -4.14 17.11
N VAL A 226 -15.83 -3.27 16.44
CA VAL A 226 -17.29 -3.37 16.24
C VAL A 226 -17.74 -4.63 15.49
N GLY A 227 -16.93 -5.15 14.57
CA GLY A 227 -17.25 -6.38 13.81
C GLY A 227 -17.24 -7.68 14.63
N SER A 228 -16.98 -7.61 15.94
CA SER A 228 -16.93 -8.81 16.81
C SER A 228 -18.23 -9.62 16.87
N SER A 229 -19.39 -8.97 16.65
CA SER A 229 -20.71 -9.61 16.65
C SER A 229 -21.08 -10.27 15.33
N VAL A 230 -20.46 -9.87 14.22
CA VAL A 230 -20.87 -10.22 12.84
C VAL A 230 -20.66 -11.70 12.55
N ALA A 231 -19.45 -12.24 12.77
CA ALA A 231 -19.18 -13.67 12.52
C ALA A 231 -20.07 -14.60 13.36
N PRO A 232 -20.24 -14.39 14.70
CA PRO A 232 -21.20 -15.15 15.49
C PRO A 232 -22.63 -15.06 14.98
N ALA A 233 -23.08 -13.87 14.55
CA ALA A 233 -24.43 -13.67 14.02
C ALA A 233 -24.63 -14.42 12.69
N MET A 234 -23.67 -14.34 11.76
CA MET A 234 -23.68 -15.12 10.52
C MET A 234 -23.76 -16.63 10.79
N ALA A 235 -22.94 -17.15 11.72
CA ALA A 235 -22.95 -18.57 12.07
C ALA A 235 -24.29 -19.02 12.67
N ARG A 236 -24.94 -18.18 13.49
CA ARG A 236 -26.29 -18.46 14.02
C ARG A 236 -27.34 -18.48 12.92
N MET A 237 -27.36 -17.45 12.07
CA MET A 237 -28.37 -17.28 11.01
C MET A 237 -28.24 -18.33 9.91
N GLY A 238 -27.01 -18.69 9.55
CA GLY A 238 -26.72 -19.66 8.50
C GLY A 238 -26.50 -21.09 8.99
N ARG A 239 -26.86 -21.41 10.25
CA ARG A 239 -26.63 -22.73 10.87
C ARG A 239 -27.22 -23.88 10.04
N ARG A 240 -28.38 -23.68 9.41
CA ARG A 240 -29.07 -24.71 8.61
C ARG A 240 -28.41 -24.95 7.25
N ASP A 241 -27.73 -23.94 6.71
CA ASP A 241 -27.16 -23.97 5.36
C ASP A 241 -25.63 -24.13 5.38
N GLY A 242 -25.05 -24.43 6.56
CA GLY A 242 -23.63 -24.71 6.71
C GLY A 242 -22.71 -23.50 6.64
N VAL A 243 -23.21 -22.29 6.89
CA VAL A 243 -22.39 -21.06 6.86
C VAL A 243 -21.27 -21.14 7.89
N ARG A 244 -20.05 -20.81 7.44
CA ARG A 244 -18.87 -20.74 8.30
C ARG A 244 -18.28 -19.36 8.29
N ALA A 245 -18.20 -18.75 9.47
CA ALA A 245 -17.59 -17.45 9.69
C ALA A 245 -16.71 -17.49 10.94
N ILE A 246 -15.54 -16.84 10.88
CA ILE A 246 -14.58 -16.73 11.98
C ILE A 246 -14.32 -15.25 12.26
N SER A 247 -14.39 -14.88 13.53
CA SER A 247 -13.98 -13.55 13.99
C SER A 247 -12.47 -13.53 14.17
N ILE A 248 -11.78 -12.61 13.50
CA ILE A 248 -10.34 -12.43 13.54
C ILE A 248 -10.01 -11.23 14.42
N LYS A 249 -9.22 -11.45 15.47
CA LYS A 249 -8.74 -10.39 16.36
C LYS A 249 -7.32 -10.00 15.94
N LEU A 250 -7.20 -8.97 15.10
CA LEU A 250 -5.94 -8.53 14.49
C LEU A 250 -4.91 -8.06 15.52
N ALA A 251 -5.36 -7.47 16.62
CA ALA A 251 -4.51 -7.12 17.79
C ALA A 251 -4.17 -8.33 18.68
N GLY A 252 -4.66 -9.52 18.35
CA GLY A 252 -4.40 -10.76 19.06
C GLY A 252 -2.98 -11.30 18.84
N ARG A 253 -2.66 -12.37 19.56
CA ARG A 253 -1.38 -13.06 19.42
C ARG A 253 -1.27 -13.68 18.01
N PRO A 254 -0.09 -13.61 17.36
CA PRO A 254 0.18 -14.39 16.17
C PRO A 254 -0.01 -15.89 16.44
N THR A 255 -0.27 -16.66 15.38
CA THR A 255 -0.33 -18.11 15.47
C THR A 255 1.04 -18.66 15.84
N PRO A 256 1.12 -19.51 16.89
CA PRO A 256 2.38 -20.15 17.26
C PRO A 256 3.00 -20.89 16.07
N PHE A 257 4.34 -20.88 15.98
CA PHE A 257 5.15 -21.54 14.95
C PHE A 257 5.08 -20.95 13.53
N ILE A 258 4.26 -19.93 13.26
CA ILE A 258 4.32 -19.14 12.02
C ILE A 258 5.21 -17.93 12.27
N LYS A 259 6.42 -17.94 11.70
CA LYS A 259 7.41 -16.86 11.79
C LYS A 259 8.17 -16.72 10.48
N ASP A 260 8.79 -15.55 10.30
CA ASP A 260 9.71 -15.31 9.20
C ASP A 260 11.16 -15.57 9.64
N GLU A 261 12.07 -15.74 8.69
CA GLU A 261 13.51 -15.85 8.94
C GLU A 261 14.06 -14.63 9.72
N ILE A 262 13.48 -13.45 9.51
CA ILE A 262 13.93 -12.21 10.15
C ILE A 262 13.34 -11.99 11.55
N GLY A 263 12.36 -12.80 11.98
CA GLY A 263 11.81 -12.74 13.34
C GLY A 263 10.36 -13.19 13.50
N GLU A 264 9.88 -13.12 14.74
CA GLU A 264 8.48 -13.33 15.09
C GLU A 264 7.64 -12.07 14.86
N PHE A 265 6.35 -12.26 14.62
CA PHE A 265 5.39 -11.16 14.45
C PHE A 265 4.99 -10.55 15.81
N TYR A 266 4.75 -9.24 15.84
CA TYR A 266 4.31 -8.55 17.06
C TYR A 266 2.85 -8.88 17.40
N GLN A 267 1.96 -8.87 16.40
CA GLN A 267 0.54 -9.21 16.50
C GLN A 267 0.04 -9.99 15.27
N LEU A 268 -1.16 -10.56 15.34
CA LEU A 268 -1.75 -11.32 14.24
C LEU A 268 -1.84 -10.50 12.95
N ARG A 269 -2.15 -9.20 13.03
CA ARG A 269 -2.15 -8.30 11.87
C ARG A 269 -0.86 -8.36 11.08
N ASP A 270 0.30 -8.33 11.76
CA ASP A 270 1.59 -8.34 11.10
C ASP A 270 1.81 -9.66 10.38
N GLN A 271 1.42 -10.79 11.00
CA GLN A 271 1.47 -12.11 10.38
C GLN A 271 0.58 -12.21 9.13
N LEU A 272 -0.64 -11.66 9.17
CA LEU A 272 -1.56 -11.74 8.02
C LEU A 272 -1.08 -10.90 6.83
N TRP A 273 -0.59 -9.69 7.11
CA TRP A 273 0.05 -8.84 6.11
C TRP A 273 1.31 -9.51 5.53
N TRP A 274 2.07 -10.24 6.36
CA TRP A 274 3.20 -11.05 5.89
C TRP A 274 2.75 -12.23 5.03
N GLY A 275 1.64 -12.87 5.37
CA GLY A 275 1.04 -13.92 4.53
C GLY A 275 0.65 -13.41 3.14
N LEU A 276 0.06 -12.22 3.07
CA LEU A 276 -0.23 -11.54 1.81
C LEU A 276 1.05 -11.20 1.03
N ARG A 277 2.09 -10.71 1.71
CA ARG A 277 3.41 -10.48 1.12
C ARG A 277 3.97 -11.75 0.48
N GLU A 278 4.01 -12.85 1.22
CA GLU A 278 4.58 -14.11 0.75
C GLU A 278 3.78 -14.71 -0.40
N TRP A 279 2.46 -14.54 -0.39
CA TRP A 279 1.60 -14.91 -1.51
C TRP A 279 1.93 -14.12 -2.77
N LEU A 280 2.07 -12.80 -2.71
CA LEU A 280 2.48 -12.00 -3.87
C LEU A 280 3.92 -12.31 -4.33
N ARG A 281 4.80 -12.67 -3.39
CA ARG A 281 6.21 -12.96 -3.67
C ARG A 281 6.39 -14.31 -4.36
N THR A 282 5.73 -15.36 -3.87
CA THR A 282 6.04 -16.76 -4.21
C THR A 282 4.93 -17.48 -4.98
N ASP A 283 3.66 -17.10 -4.82
CA ASP A 283 2.55 -17.76 -5.51
C ASP A 283 2.51 -17.31 -6.97
N GLU A 284 2.71 -18.25 -7.89
CA GLU A 284 2.70 -18.00 -9.33
C GLU A 284 1.31 -17.77 -9.92
N THR A 285 0.26 -18.00 -9.13
CA THR A 285 -1.14 -17.83 -9.51
C THR A 285 -1.76 -16.56 -8.92
N SER A 286 -1.03 -15.81 -8.08
CA SER A 286 -1.56 -14.58 -7.47
C SER A 286 -1.97 -13.54 -8.51
N MET A 287 -3.18 -13.02 -8.37
CA MET A 287 -3.83 -12.09 -9.30
C MET A 287 -4.58 -11.01 -8.50
N LEU A 288 -4.15 -9.76 -8.67
CA LEU A 288 -4.78 -8.59 -8.05
C LEU A 288 -5.68 -7.89 -9.07
N PRO A 289 -6.88 -7.40 -8.70
CA PRO A 289 -7.74 -6.64 -9.61
C PRO A 289 -7.17 -5.25 -9.90
N LYS A 290 -7.70 -4.58 -10.93
CA LYS A 290 -7.36 -3.18 -11.26
C LYS A 290 -8.09 -2.20 -10.33
N ASP A 291 -8.00 -2.41 -9.03
CA ASP A 291 -8.55 -1.51 -8.02
C ASP A 291 -7.45 -0.53 -7.56
N PRO A 292 -7.51 0.76 -7.95
CA PRO A 292 -6.46 1.72 -7.63
C PRO A 292 -6.30 1.93 -6.12
N TYR A 293 -7.37 1.84 -5.34
CA TYR A 293 -7.34 2.04 -3.90
C TYR A 293 -6.66 0.86 -3.19
N LEU A 294 -6.95 -0.37 -3.59
CA LEU A 294 -6.24 -1.56 -3.12
C LEU A 294 -4.74 -1.45 -3.45
N LEU A 295 -4.40 -1.10 -4.69
CA LEU A 295 -3.00 -1.01 -5.11
C LEU A 295 -2.22 0.06 -4.34
N ASP A 296 -2.85 1.20 -4.03
CA ASP A 296 -2.26 2.24 -3.19
C ASP A 296 -2.01 1.75 -1.75
N GLU A 297 -2.95 1.01 -1.17
CA GLU A 297 -2.81 0.44 0.17
C GLU A 297 -1.65 -0.56 0.23
N LEU A 298 -1.52 -1.43 -0.78
CA LEU A 298 -0.41 -2.40 -0.88
C LEU A 298 0.95 -1.70 -1.07
N ARG A 299 0.99 -0.56 -1.77
CA ARG A 299 2.22 0.22 -1.97
C ARG A 299 2.65 0.98 -0.71
N ALA A 300 1.68 1.45 0.08
CA ALA A 300 1.93 2.29 1.24
C ALA A 300 2.42 1.52 2.47
N VAL A 301 2.12 0.21 2.56
CA VAL A 301 2.50 -0.59 3.73
C VAL A 301 4.01 -0.83 3.81
N GLN A 302 4.55 -0.61 4.99
CA GLN A 302 5.94 -0.86 5.35
C GLN A 302 6.01 -1.80 6.56
N TYR A 303 7.21 -2.24 6.89
CA TYR A 303 7.49 -2.98 8.11
C TYR A 303 8.73 -2.44 8.83
N GLU A 304 8.78 -2.67 10.13
CA GLU A 304 9.92 -2.38 10.97
C GLU A 304 10.24 -3.57 11.87
N LYS A 305 11.49 -3.63 12.32
CA LYS A 305 11.91 -4.54 13.40
C LYS A 305 11.98 -3.73 14.68
N LEU A 306 11.13 -4.06 15.65
CA LEU A 306 11.09 -3.40 16.94
C LEU A 306 12.35 -3.72 17.76
N LEU A 307 12.60 -2.93 18.82
CA LEU A 307 13.68 -3.20 19.78
C LEU A 307 13.56 -4.60 20.42
N SER A 308 12.34 -5.14 20.52
CA SER A 308 12.08 -6.51 20.98
C SER A 308 12.50 -7.59 19.98
N GLY A 309 12.97 -7.22 18.79
CA GLY A 309 13.28 -8.12 17.68
C GLY A 309 12.06 -8.57 16.88
N LYS A 310 10.84 -8.18 17.28
CA LYS A 310 9.60 -8.55 16.58
C LYS A 310 9.35 -7.68 15.36
N ILE A 311 8.74 -8.28 14.34
CA ILE A 311 8.30 -7.64 13.11
C ILE A 311 6.97 -6.94 13.37
N ARG A 312 6.87 -5.68 12.95
CA ARG A 312 5.63 -4.90 12.99
C ARG A 312 5.37 -4.25 11.64
N VAL A 313 4.15 -4.34 11.13
CA VAL A 313 3.76 -3.62 9.92
C VAL A 313 3.20 -2.24 10.25
N THR A 314 3.21 -1.32 9.29
CA THR A 314 2.67 0.04 9.45
C THR A 314 1.27 0.02 10.07
N THR A 315 1.07 0.80 11.13
CA THR A 315 -0.20 0.82 11.89
C THR A 315 -1.33 1.43 11.06
N LYS A 316 -2.59 1.05 11.35
CA LYS A 316 -3.78 1.60 10.67
C LYS A 316 -3.84 3.15 10.75
N PRO A 317 -3.56 3.81 11.89
CA PRO A 317 -3.48 5.28 11.94
C PRO A 317 -2.40 5.86 11.02
N LYS A 318 -1.23 5.22 10.93
CA LYS A 318 -0.16 5.71 10.05
C LYS A 318 -0.50 5.51 8.58
N MET A 319 -1.09 4.37 8.22
CA MET A 319 -1.65 4.15 6.88
C MET A 319 -2.70 5.21 6.53
N ARG A 320 -3.57 5.56 7.48
CA ARG A 320 -4.60 6.60 7.30
C ARG A 320 -3.99 7.98 7.06
N GLU A 321 -2.95 8.33 7.81
CA GLU A 321 -2.22 9.59 7.63
C GLU A 321 -1.60 9.69 6.23
N LEU A 322 -1.03 8.58 5.73
CA LEU A 322 -0.38 8.49 4.42
C LEU A 322 -1.40 8.54 3.27
N LEU A 323 -2.42 7.69 3.33
CA LEU A 323 -3.42 7.52 2.27
C LEU A 323 -4.54 8.55 2.29
N LYS A 324 -4.68 9.30 3.40
CA LYS A 324 -5.82 10.20 3.70
C LYS A 324 -7.17 9.49 3.81
N ARG A 325 -7.14 8.18 4.06
CA ARG A 325 -8.30 7.28 4.21
C ARG A 325 -7.85 5.97 4.85
N SER A 326 -8.78 5.18 5.36
CA SER A 326 -8.49 3.86 5.90
C SER A 326 -8.09 2.84 4.80
N PRO A 327 -7.19 1.87 5.07
CA PRO A 327 -6.76 0.85 4.11
C PRO A 327 -7.67 -0.39 4.10
N ASP A 328 -8.99 -0.18 4.00
CA ASP A 328 -9.99 -1.23 4.28
C ASP A 328 -9.97 -2.37 3.25
N ARG A 329 -9.55 -2.12 2.00
CA ARG A 329 -9.52 -3.16 0.95
C ARG A 329 -8.42 -4.18 1.17
N ALA A 330 -7.23 -3.71 1.50
CA ALA A 330 -6.08 -4.53 1.78
C ALA A 330 -6.24 -5.20 3.15
N ASP A 331 -6.76 -4.50 4.16
CA ASP A 331 -7.09 -5.14 5.44
C ASP A 331 -8.12 -6.28 5.20
N ALA A 332 -9.19 -6.08 4.42
CA ALA A 332 -10.13 -7.15 4.05
C ALA A 332 -9.45 -8.31 3.29
N LEU A 333 -8.56 -8.03 2.34
CA LEU A 333 -7.78 -9.06 1.64
C LEU A 333 -6.88 -9.84 2.60
N THR A 334 -6.21 -9.19 3.55
CA THR A 334 -5.30 -9.85 4.49
C THR A 334 -6.00 -10.85 5.40
N LEU A 335 -7.26 -10.61 5.76
CA LEU A 335 -8.07 -11.54 6.56
C LEU A 335 -8.17 -12.92 5.91
N THR A 336 -8.18 -13.00 4.58
CA THR A 336 -8.25 -14.27 3.84
C THR A 336 -6.99 -15.14 4.00
N PHE A 337 -5.91 -14.61 4.58
CA PHE A 337 -4.67 -15.32 4.90
C PHE A 337 -4.65 -15.83 6.35
N ALA A 338 -5.70 -15.58 7.14
CA ALA A 338 -5.80 -16.14 8.47
C ALA A 338 -5.70 -17.68 8.40
N PRO A 339 -4.81 -18.29 9.20
CA PRO A 339 -4.70 -19.73 9.25
C PRO A 339 -6.00 -20.29 9.81
N TYR A 340 -6.55 -21.29 9.14
CA TYR A 340 -7.66 -22.08 9.64
C TYR A 340 -7.35 -23.54 9.35
N GLU A 341 -7.48 -24.38 10.37
CA GLU A 341 -7.49 -25.81 10.18
C GLU A 341 -8.94 -26.25 10.06
N ARG A 342 -9.24 -27.07 9.04
CA ARG A 342 -10.47 -27.86 9.09
C ARG A 342 -10.27 -28.90 10.18
N PRO A 343 -11.16 -29.00 11.19
CA PRO A 343 -11.07 -30.07 12.17
C PRO A 343 -11.09 -31.41 11.41
N LYS A 344 -10.03 -32.21 11.59
CA LYS A 344 -9.99 -33.58 11.04
C LYS A 344 -10.95 -34.42 11.87
N ILE A 345 -12.03 -34.90 11.27
CA ILE A 345 -12.90 -35.88 11.91
C ILE A 345 -12.13 -37.20 11.95
N ILE A 346 -11.62 -37.56 13.13
CA ILE A 346 -11.10 -38.90 13.37
C ILE A 346 -12.33 -39.79 13.58
N LYS A 347 -12.70 -40.58 12.56
CA LYS A 347 -13.68 -41.65 12.74
C LYS A 347 -13.04 -42.73 13.60
N LEU A 348 -13.49 -42.84 14.85
CA LEU A 348 -13.19 -44.01 15.67
C LEU A 348 -13.96 -45.19 15.07
N SER A 349 -13.24 -46.14 14.47
CA SER A 349 -13.78 -47.45 14.16
C SER A 349 -14.02 -48.19 15.48
N PHE A 350 -15.29 -48.43 15.81
CA PHE A 350 -15.71 -49.31 16.90
C PHE A 350 -15.86 -50.74 16.38
#